data_AF-A0A1M7QH63-F1
#
_entry.id   AF-A0A1M7QH63-F1
#
_cell.length_a   1.000
_cell.length_b   1.000
_cell.length_c   1.000
_cell.angle_alpha   90.00
_cell.angle_beta   90.00
_cell.angle_gamma   90.00
#
_symmetry.space_group_name_H-M   'P 1'
#
loop_
_entity.id
_entity.type
_entity.pdbx_description
1 polymer ?
#
loop_
_entity_poly.entity_id
_entity_poly.type
_entity_poly.pdbx_seq_one_letter_code
_entity_poly.pdbx_strand_id
1 'polypeptide(L)'
;MSDVIASVEAAEDVRPVELPADVLDEQLIGQLVDRARAGGLQLTGEGGLLQQLTKRVLESALEGEITDHLGYEKHDPAGAGSGNSRNGVRAKTVLT
;
A
#
# COMPACT_ATOMS: atom_id res chain seq x y z
N MET A 1 4.08 -17.14 39.84
CA MET A 1 5.36 -17.47 39.19
C MET A 1 5.19 -17.22 37.71
N SER A 2 5.99 -16.27 37.22
CA SER A 2 6.24 -15.89 35.82
C SER A 2 5.12 -15.18 35.08
N ASP A 3 5.09 -13.86 35.27
CA ASP A 3 4.56 -12.88 34.32
C ASP A 3 5.26 -13.03 32.96
N VAL A 4 4.48 -13.24 31.90
CA VAL A 4 4.96 -13.20 30.51
C VAL A 4 5.01 -11.73 30.11
N ILE A 5 6.19 -11.15 30.30
CA ILE A 5 6.54 -9.83 29.80
C ILE A 5 6.51 -9.92 28.27
N ALA A 6 5.51 -9.31 27.65
CA ALA A 6 5.50 -9.10 26.21
C ALA A 6 6.64 -8.13 25.89
N SER A 7 7.76 -8.68 25.41
CA SER A 7 8.82 -7.92 24.77
C SER A 7 8.24 -7.25 23.53
N VAL A 8 7.80 -6.01 23.68
CA VAL A 8 7.58 -5.10 22.56
C VAL A 8 8.97 -4.79 22.03
N GLU A 9 9.41 -5.54 21.01
CA GLU A 9 10.55 -5.12 20.21
C GLU A 9 10.24 -3.73 19.66
N ALA A 10 11.23 -2.86 19.81
CA ALA A 10 11.14 -1.44 19.55
C ALA A 10 10.52 -1.18 18.18
N ALA A 11 9.35 -0.56 18.16
CA ALA A 11 8.90 0.16 16.98
C ALA A 11 10.00 1.18 16.69
N GLU A 12 10.74 0.97 15.59
CA GLU A 12 11.65 2.00 15.10
C GLU A 12 10.85 3.30 14.99
N ASP A 13 11.40 4.36 15.56
CA ASP A 13 10.85 5.71 15.47
C ASP A 13 10.87 6.11 13.98
N VAL A 14 9.76 5.86 13.29
CA VAL A 14 9.54 6.28 11.91
C VAL A 14 9.45 7.80 11.92
N ARG A 15 10.61 8.45 11.87
CA ARG A 15 10.71 9.89 11.64
C ARG A 15 9.97 10.19 10.33
N PRO A 16 9.11 11.22 10.28
CA PRO A 16 8.49 11.61 9.03
C PRO A 16 9.61 11.96 8.05
N VAL A 17 9.77 11.13 7.02
CA VAL A 17 10.57 11.51 5.86
C VAL A 17 9.79 12.63 5.18
N GLU A 18 10.39 13.82 5.07
CA GLU A 18 9.81 14.88 4.25
C GLU A 18 9.65 14.33 2.84
N LEU A 19 8.40 14.22 2.39
CA LEU A 19 8.10 13.85 1.02
C LEU A 19 8.71 14.92 0.11
N PRO A 20 9.60 14.56 -0.82
CA PRO A 20 10.14 15.55 -1.74
C PRO A 20 9.00 16.18 -2.54
N ALA A 21 9.10 17.48 -2.79
CA ALA A 21 7.99 18.31 -3.29
C ALA A 21 7.48 17.88 -4.68
N ASP A 22 8.23 17.04 -5.39
CA ASP A 22 7.92 16.52 -6.72
C ASP A 22 7.17 15.18 -6.71
N VAL A 23 7.04 14.52 -5.55
CA VAL A 23 6.33 13.22 -5.44
C VAL A 23 4.84 13.38 -5.78
N LEU A 24 4.27 14.54 -5.45
CA LEU A 24 2.86 14.84 -5.66
C LEU A 24 2.74 16.02 -6.63
N ASP A 25 2.43 15.72 -7.89
CA ASP A 25 2.17 16.72 -8.91
C ASP A 25 0.80 17.39 -8.67
N GLU A 26 0.83 18.68 -8.34
CA GLU A 26 -0.36 19.51 -8.12
C GLU A 26 -1.31 19.53 -9.33
N GLN A 27 -0.77 19.52 -10.56
CA GLN A 27 -1.61 19.46 -11.76
C GLN A 27 -2.35 18.14 -11.85
N LEU A 28 -1.67 17.02 -11.55
CA LEU A 28 -2.30 15.70 -11.55
C LEU A 28 -3.37 15.59 -10.46
N ILE A 29 -3.12 16.14 -9.27
CA ILE A 29 -4.12 16.19 -8.19
C ILE A 29 -5.37 16.94 -8.65
N GLY A 30 -5.21 18.12 -9.26
CA GLY A 30 -6.32 18.89 -9.82
C GLY A 30 -7.14 18.07 -10.82
N GLN A 31 -6.48 17.39 -11.76
CA GLN A 31 -7.13 16.54 -12.76
C GLN A 31 -7.92 15.38 -12.12
N LEU A 32 -7.38 14.74 -11.07
CA LEU A 32 -8.05 13.66 -10.35
C LEU A 32 -9.32 14.16 -9.64
N VAL A 33 -9.25 15.33 -9.00
CA VAL A 33 -10.39 15.96 -8.32
C VAL A 33 -11.47 16.34 -9.32
N ASP A 34 -11.10 16.96 -10.43
CA ASP A 34 -12.05 17.38 -11.48
C ASP A 34 -12.75 16.16 -12.10
N ARG A 35 -11.99 15.10 -12.39
CA ARG A 35 -12.55 13.86 -12.92
C ARG A 35 -13.48 13.17 -11.92
N ALA A 36 -13.12 13.14 -10.64
CA ALA A 36 -13.97 12.58 -9.59
C ALA A 36 -15.29 13.35 -9.50
N ARG A 37 -15.25 14.68 -9.49
CA ARG A 37 -16.45 15.54 -9.48
C ARG A 37 -17.32 15.32 -10.71
N ALA A 38 -16.71 15.29 -11.91
CA ALA A 38 -17.43 15.06 -13.17
C ALA A 38 -18.10 13.68 -13.22
N GLY A 39 -17.47 12.67 -12.58
CA GLY A 39 -18.02 11.32 -12.46
C GLY A 39 -19.01 11.12 -11.31
N GLY A 40 -19.33 12.15 -10.53
CA GLY A 40 -20.21 12.05 -9.36
C GLY A 40 -19.60 11.29 -8.18
N LEU A 41 -18.28 11.09 -8.18
CA LEU A 41 -17.55 10.40 -7.11
C LEU A 41 -17.32 11.36 -5.94
N GLN A 42 -17.60 10.90 -4.72
CA GLN A 42 -17.28 11.66 -3.51
C GLN A 42 -15.76 11.77 -3.33
N LEU A 43 -15.27 12.92 -2.87
CA LEU A 43 -13.83 13.10 -2.63
C LEU A 43 -13.36 12.30 -1.41
N THR A 44 -14.19 12.22 -0.38
CA THR A 44 -13.93 11.54 0.89
C THR A 44 -15.03 10.50 1.18
N GLY A 45 -14.87 9.74 2.27
CA GLY A 45 -15.85 8.74 2.69
C GLY A 45 -15.67 7.38 1.99
N GLU A 46 -16.54 6.43 2.35
CA GLU A 46 -16.53 5.08 1.77
C GLU A 46 -16.81 5.12 0.27
N GLY A 47 -15.98 4.44 -0.50
CA GLY A 47 -16.00 4.46 -1.96
C GLY A 47 -15.49 5.77 -2.57
N GLY A 48 -15.09 6.77 -1.78
CA GLY A 48 -14.60 8.06 -2.28
C GLY A 48 -13.19 7.99 -2.88
N LEU A 49 -12.80 9.07 -3.57
CA LEU A 49 -11.51 9.19 -4.25
C LEU A 49 -10.33 8.92 -3.32
N LEU A 50 -10.28 9.58 -2.16
CA LEU A 50 -9.17 9.42 -1.21
C LEU A 50 -9.06 7.99 -0.69
N GLN A 51 -10.19 7.34 -0.36
CA GLN A 51 -10.16 5.95 0.10
C GLN A 51 -9.62 5.01 -0.98
N GLN A 52 -10.04 5.19 -2.24
CA GLN A 52 -9.54 4.40 -3.36
C GLN A 52 -8.04 4.64 -3.61
N LEU A 53 -7.58 5.90 -3.48
CA LEU A 53 -6.17 6.24 -3.62
C LEU A 53 -5.32 5.59 -2.52
N THR A 54 -5.72 5.74 -1.26
CA THR A 54 -5.05 5.08 -0.12
C THR A 54 -4.99 3.58 -0.31
N LYS A 55 -6.11 2.95 -0.73
CA LYS A 55 -6.13 1.52 -1.05
C LYS A 55 -5.10 1.17 -2.11
N ARG A 56 -5.06 1.91 -3.23
CA ARG A 56 -4.16 1.60 -4.34
C ARG A 56 -2.69 1.78 -3.96
N VAL A 57 -2.37 2.79 -3.16
CA VAL A 57 -1.02 3.00 -2.63
C VAL A 57 -0.62 1.85 -1.73
N LEU A 58 -1.46 1.46 -0.77
CA LEU A 58 -1.18 0.33 0.13
C LEU A 58 -1.00 -0.99 -0.63
N GLU A 59 -1.89 -1.31 -1.57
CA GLU A 59 -1.78 -2.52 -2.39
C GLU A 59 -0.51 -2.51 -3.25
N SER A 60 -0.07 -1.34 -3.73
CA SER A 60 1.18 -1.23 -4.50
C SER A 60 2.41 -1.44 -3.63
N ALA A 61 2.41 -0.89 -2.41
CA ALA A 61 3.48 -1.11 -1.45
C ALA A 61 3.60 -2.59 -1.08
N LEU A 62 2.48 -3.25 -0.75
CA LEU A 62 2.47 -4.68 -0.42
C LEU A 62 2.89 -5.57 -1.59
N GLU A 63 2.51 -5.23 -2.82
CA GLU A 63 2.97 -5.96 -4.01
C GLU A 63 4.48 -5.84 -4.18
N GLY A 64 5.04 -4.63 -3.98
CA GLY A 64 6.48 -4.40 -3.98
C GLY A 64 7.20 -5.21 -2.89
N GLU A 65 6.69 -5.22 -1.67
CA GLU A 65 7.25 -6.02 -0.58
C GLU A 65 7.25 -7.53 -0.90
N ILE A 66 6.24 -8.04 -1.59
CA ILE A 66 6.22 -9.44 -2.05
C ILE A 66 7.29 -9.67 -3.11
N THR A 67 7.46 -8.74 -4.05
CA THR A 67 8.55 -8.81 -5.04
C THR A 67 9.91 -8.85 -4.35
N ASP A 68 10.17 -7.96 -3.40
CA ASP A 68 11.43 -7.88 -2.67
C ASP A 68 11.67 -9.14 -1.82
N HIS A 69 10.62 -9.62 -1.13
CA HIS A 69 10.71 -10.81 -0.28
C HIS A 69 10.99 -12.09 -1.08
N LEU A 70 10.37 -12.23 -2.26
CA LEU A 70 10.55 -13.41 -3.09
C LEU A 70 11.76 -13.31 -4.04
N GLY A 71 12.23 -12.09 -4.31
CA GLY A 71 13.32 -11.81 -5.24
C GLY A 71 12.92 -11.93 -6.72
N TYR A 72 11.63 -11.97 -7.04
CA TYR A 72 11.14 -12.05 -8.42
C TYR A 72 9.74 -11.44 -8.60
N GLU A 73 9.50 -10.95 -9.81
CA GLU A 73 8.24 -10.29 -10.18
C GLU A 73 7.11 -11.29 -10.46
N LYS A 74 5.87 -10.80 -10.44
CA LYS A 74 4.73 -11.64 -10.81
C LYS A 74 4.89 -12.18 -12.23
N HIS A 75 4.75 -13.50 -12.38
CA HIS A 75 4.94 -14.26 -13.64
C HIS A 75 6.37 -14.32 -14.17
N ASP A 76 7.36 -13.92 -13.38
CA ASP A 76 8.76 -14.07 -13.76
C ASP A 76 9.18 -15.56 -13.77
N PRO A 77 9.82 -16.06 -14.85
CA PRO A 77 10.39 -17.41 -14.90
C PRO A 77 11.37 -17.72 -13.77
N ALA A 78 12.03 -16.71 -13.17
CA ALA A 78 12.91 -16.88 -12.02
C ALA A 78 12.20 -17.51 -10.81
N GLY A 79 10.87 -17.38 -10.71
CA GLY A 79 10.07 -18.02 -9.67
C GLY A 79 9.77 -19.51 -9.90
N ALA A 80 10.05 -20.06 -11.09
CA ALA A 80 9.72 -21.44 -11.40
C ALA A 80 10.63 -22.42 -10.64
N GLY A 81 10.03 -23.27 -9.79
CA GLY A 81 10.78 -24.24 -9.00
C GLY A 81 11.52 -23.66 -7.80
N SER A 82 11.23 -22.42 -7.39
CA SER A 82 11.84 -21.76 -6.22
C SER A 82 11.41 -22.35 -4.87
N GLY A 83 10.37 -23.20 -4.85
CA GLY A 83 9.79 -23.77 -3.63
C GLY A 83 8.83 -22.83 -2.88
N ASN A 84 8.98 -21.51 -3.03
CA ASN A 84 8.04 -20.51 -2.51
C ASN A 84 7.46 -19.67 -3.65
N SER A 85 6.20 -19.97 -4.00
CA SER A 85 5.50 -19.36 -5.12
C SER A 85 4.39 -18.44 -4.67
N ARG A 86 4.20 -17.34 -5.39
CA ARG A 86 3.03 -16.46 -5.23
C ARG A 86 1.74 -17.27 -5.39
N ASN A 87 0.81 -17.15 -4.43
CA ASN A 87 -0.40 -17.97 -4.36
C ASN A 87 -1.71 -17.14 -4.36
N GLY A 88 -1.77 -16.14 -5.25
CA GLY A 88 -2.93 -15.26 -5.38
C GLY A 88 -2.99 -14.16 -4.32
N VAL A 89 -4.20 -13.64 -4.09
CA VAL A 89 -4.47 -12.49 -3.21
C VAL A 89 -5.63 -12.79 -2.25
N ARG A 90 -5.67 -12.10 -1.11
CA ARG A 90 -6.75 -12.18 -0.13
C ARG A 90 -7.27 -10.79 0.22
N ALA A 91 -8.59 -10.64 0.29
CA ALA A 91 -9.22 -9.40 0.73
C ALA A 91 -9.07 -9.20 2.25
N LYS A 92 -8.82 -7.95 2.67
CA LYS A 92 -8.86 -7.51 4.06
C LYS A 92 -9.40 -6.08 4.12
N THR A 93 -10.39 -5.85 4.99
CA THR A 93 -10.86 -4.50 5.32
C THR A 93 -9.94 -3.92 6.40
N VAL A 94 -9.43 -2.72 6.16
CA VAL A 94 -8.53 -2.00 7.07
C VAL A 94 -9.24 -0.72 7.51
N LEU A 95 -9.14 -0.40 8.80
CA LEU A 95 -9.57 0.88 9.33
C LEU A 95 -8.43 1.89 9.13
N THR A 96 -8.73 3.00 8.48
CA THR A 96 -7.78 4.07 8.14
C THR A 96 -8.34 5.41 8.55
#